data_AF-A0A7T5R763-F1
#
_entry.id   AF-A0A7T5R763-F1
#
_cell.length_a   1.000
_cell.length_b   1.000
_cell.length_c   1.000
_cell.angle_alpha   90.00
_cell.angle_beta   90.00
_cell.angle_gamma   90.00
#
_symmetry.space_group_name_H-M   'P 1'
#
loop_
_entity.id
_entity.type
_entity.pdbx_description
1 polymer ?
#
loop_
_entity_poly.entity_id
_entity_poly.type
_entity_poly.pdbx_seq_one_letter_code
_entity_poly.pdbx_strand_id
1 'polypeptide(L)'
;MQKRGQVSTFIIVGLILALVIGLVFLITSTKNKISSPTDSLSLKKGFSEKTINSCLDDLSLLTLINIGQKGGFLYTPKDYLFYEDNSIGISYLQGKDNLPTLTQIEQDAEKFIKESFILCSGLAPKELNVDIKFSEDTLFLVEYVVEGKIKETNIKINSIYEQRYEVNLKRVHNDVKTYIKMLLNNNEAVDSKTLLSLKTKTNLEALGNKNFVVFFIDEESTLENNPYTFLLGVRIK
;
A
#
# COMPACT_ATOMS: atom_id res chain seq x y z
N MET A 1 -18.66 -64.91 -3.79
CA MET A 1 -19.16 -63.89 -2.84
C MET A 1 -18.13 -62.77 -2.71
N GLN A 2 -18.24 -61.70 -3.51
CA GLN A 2 -17.24 -60.61 -3.52
C GLN A 2 -17.87 -59.20 -3.61
N LYS A 3 -19.20 -59.10 -3.70
CA LYS A 3 -19.92 -57.80 -3.85
C LYS A 3 -20.24 -57.08 -2.53
N ARG A 4 -19.96 -57.68 -1.36
CA ARG A 4 -20.22 -57.04 -0.05
C ARG A 4 -19.10 -56.10 0.41
N GLY A 5 -17.85 -56.31 -0.03
CA GLY A 5 -16.71 -55.45 0.35
C GLY A 5 -16.68 -54.09 -0.36
N GLN A 6 -17.33 -53.98 -1.52
CA GLN A 6 -17.36 -52.72 -2.29
C GLN A 6 -18.19 -51.63 -1.59
N VAL A 7 -19.26 -52.02 -0.90
CA VAL A 7 -20.15 -51.08 -0.20
C VAL A 7 -19.44 -50.43 0.99
N SER A 8 -18.68 -51.19 1.77
CA SER A 8 -17.89 -50.64 2.89
C SER A 8 -16.82 -49.66 2.43
N THR A 9 -16.17 -49.92 1.29
CA THR A 9 -15.15 -49.02 0.74
C THR A 9 -15.74 -47.67 0.34
N PHE A 10 -16.93 -47.64 -0.28
CA PHE A 10 -17.60 -46.39 -0.63
C PHE A 10 -17.98 -45.55 0.60
N ILE A 11 -18.41 -46.19 1.69
CA ILE A 11 -18.75 -45.50 2.94
C ILE A 11 -17.50 -44.84 3.55
N ILE A 12 -16.37 -45.56 3.60
CA ILE A 12 -15.12 -45.04 4.15
C ILE A 12 -14.60 -43.87 3.32
N VAL A 13 -14.62 -43.99 1.98
CA VAL A 13 -14.19 -42.92 1.08
C VAL A 13 -15.07 -41.67 1.24
N GLY A 14 -16.40 -41.83 1.33
CA GLY A 14 -17.32 -40.72 1.55
C GLY A 14 -17.06 -39.98 2.86
N LEU A 15 -16.73 -40.71 3.93
CA LEU A 15 -16.45 -40.12 5.25
C LEU A 15 -15.13 -39.35 5.25
N ILE A 16 -14.10 -39.85 4.56
CA ILE A 16 -12.83 -39.13 4.37
C ILE A 16 -13.05 -37.85 3.56
N LEU A 17 -13.82 -37.92 2.48
CA LEU A 17 -14.12 -36.76 1.63
C LEU A 17 -14.90 -35.68 2.39
N ALA A 18 -15.89 -36.07 3.20
CA ALA A 18 -16.63 -35.16 4.06
C ALA A 18 -15.71 -34.47 5.10
N LEU A 19 -14.75 -35.20 5.67
CA LEU A 19 -13.79 -34.67 6.64
C LEU A 19 -12.83 -33.67 6.00
N VAL A 20 -12.34 -33.94 4.79
CA VAL A 20 -11.49 -33.01 4.02
C VAL A 20 -12.26 -31.74 3.66
N ILE A 21 -13.50 -31.85 3.17
CA ILE A 21 -14.35 -30.69 2.85
C ILE A 21 -14.63 -29.86 4.11
N GLY A 22 -14.92 -30.52 5.24
CA GLY A 22 -15.14 -29.85 6.53
C GLY A 22 -13.89 -29.08 7.02
N LEU A 23 -12.70 -29.68 6.89
CA LEU A 23 -11.44 -29.01 7.23
C LEU A 23 -11.16 -27.80 6.34
N VAL A 24 -11.34 -27.94 5.02
CA VAL A 24 -11.19 -26.82 4.08
C VAL A 24 -12.16 -25.69 4.45
N PHE A 25 -13.41 -26.01 4.81
CA PHE A 25 -14.41 -25.03 5.20
C PHE A 25 -14.07 -24.30 6.51
N LEU A 26 -13.46 -24.99 7.48
CA LEU A 26 -13.01 -24.37 8.74
C LEU A 26 -11.82 -23.43 8.53
N ILE A 27 -10.89 -23.79 7.63
CA ILE A 27 -9.72 -22.96 7.30
C ILE A 27 -10.13 -21.72 6.49
N THR A 28 -11.10 -21.84 5.58
CA THR A 28 -11.60 -20.69 4.82
C THR A 28 -12.50 -19.78 5.66
N SER A 29 -13.27 -20.34 6.61
CA SER A 29 -14.12 -19.56 7.52
C SER A 29 -13.33 -18.72 8.52
N THR A 30 -12.12 -19.14 8.89
CA THR A 30 -11.27 -18.40 9.83
C THR A 30 -10.55 -17.21 9.18
N LYS A 31 -10.30 -17.24 7.85
CA LYS A 31 -9.64 -16.14 7.14
C LYS A 31 -10.57 -15.01 6.70
N ASN A 32 -11.89 -15.21 6.72
CA ASN A 32 -12.87 -14.18 6.35
C ASN A 32 -13.48 -13.43 7.54
N LYS A 33 -13.01 -13.66 8.77
CA LYS A 33 -13.16 -12.67 9.83
C LYS A 33 -12.03 -11.63 9.71
N ILE A 34 -12.00 -10.93 8.57
CA ILE A 34 -11.74 -9.50 8.66
C ILE A 34 -12.88 -9.03 9.56
N SER A 35 -12.55 -8.74 10.82
CA SER A 35 -13.43 -8.02 11.70
C SER A 35 -13.84 -6.77 10.93
N SER A 36 -14.97 -6.80 10.23
CA SER A 36 -15.67 -5.56 9.91
C SER A 36 -15.87 -4.93 11.27
N PRO A 37 -15.26 -3.75 11.55
CA PRO A 37 -15.47 -3.05 12.80
C PRO A 37 -16.87 -2.45 12.76
N THR A 38 -17.87 -3.32 12.76
CA THR A 38 -19.26 -3.04 13.09
C THR A 38 -19.56 -3.46 14.51
N ASP A 39 -18.52 -3.64 15.35
CA ASP A 39 -18.62 -3.24 16.75
C ASP A 39 -19.00 -1.77 16.72
N SER A 40 -20.30 -1.53 16.93
CA SER A 40 -20.91 -0.23 17.16
C SER A 40 -19.90 0.65 17.89
N LEU A 41 -19.26 1.53 17.12
CA LEU A 41 -18.28 2.48 17.62
C LEU A 41 -19.00 3.19 18.74
N SER A 42 -18.72 2.78 19.97
CA SER A 42 -19.27 3.42 21.14
C SER A 42 -18.54 4.75 21.16
N LEU A 43 -19.14 5.74 20.47
CA LEU A 43 -18.84 7.17 20.43
C LEU A 43 -18.82 7.82 21.84
N LYS A 44 -18.75 7.01 22.88
CA LYS A 44 -18.62 7.37 24.30
C LYS A 44 -17.17 7.64 24.70
N LYS A 45 -16.15 7.23 23.95
CA LYS A 45 -14.80 7.80 24.15
C LYS A 45 -14.78 9.16 23.47
N GLY A 46 -14.73 10.22 24.29
CA GLY A 46 -14.78 11.61 23.85
C GLY A 46 -13.81 11.85 22.69
N PHE A 47 -14.32 12.54 21.68
CA PHE A 47 -13.52 13.00 20.55
C PHE A 47 -12.38 13.88 21.09
N SER A 48 -11.15 13.51 20.78
CA SER A 48 -9.95 14.17 21.31
C SER A 48 -8.93 14.38 20.22
N GLU A 49 -8.04 15.35 20.42
CA GLU A 49 -6.87 15.56 19.56
C GLU A 49 -6.06 14.27 19.35
N LYS A 50 -5.93 13.44 20.40
CA LYS A 50 -5.29 12.13 20.32
C LYS A 50 -5.97 11.20 19.30
N THR A 51 -7.30 11.25 19.17
CA THR A 51 -8.05 10.46 18.19
C THR A 51 -7.76 10.94 16.77
N ILE A 52 -7.70 12.25 16.54
CA ILE A 52 -7.34 12.81 15.22
C ILE A 52 -5.91 12.46 14.85
N ASN A 53 -4.95 12.69 15.77
CA ASN A 53 -3.54 12.41 15.52
C ASN A 53 -3.29 10.92 15.26
N SER A 54 -3.98 10.02 15.98
CA SER A 54 -3.92 8.59 15.69
C SER A 54 -4.47 8.25 14.30
N CYS A 55 -5.57 8.89 13.86
CA CYS A 55 -6.02 8.74 12.47
C CYS A 55 -4.93 9.20 11.49
N LEU A 56 -4.34 10.37 11.74
CA LEU A 56 -3.38 10.97 10.80
C LEU A 56 -2.12 10.10 10.69
N ASP A 57 -1.70 9.48 11.79
CA ASP A 57 -0.63 8.48 11.79
C ASP A 57 -0.97 7.27 10.93
N ASP A 58 -2.17 6.68 11.13
CA ASP A 58 -2.64 5.57 10.30
C ASP A 58 -2.73 5.94 8.81
N LEU A 59 -3.22 7.15 8.50
CA LEU A 59 -3.32 7.65 7.13
C LEU A 59 -1.96 7.92 6.49
N SER A 60 -1.03 8.54 7.22
CA SER A 60 0.33 8.80 6.75
C SER A 60 1.07 7.50 6.46
N LEU A 61 0.97 6.52 7.36
CA LEU A 61 1.52 5.19 7.18
C LEU A 61 0.93 4.50 5.95
N LEU A 62 -0.40 4.45 5.85
CA LEU A 62 -1.09 3.87 4.69
C LEU A 62 -0.71 4.56 3.38
N THR A 63 -0.48 5.87 3.41
CA THR A 63 -0.03 6.64 2.24
C THR A 63 1.33 6.17 1.75
N LEU A 64 2.31 6.01 2.65
CA LEU A 64 3.64 5.51 2.31
C LEU A 64 3.62 4.08 1.75
N ILE A 65 2.82 3.21 2.35
CA ILE A 65 2.60 1.84 1.89
C ILE A 65 2.03 1.85 0.47
N ASN A 66 0.97 2.63 0.23
CA ASN A 66 0.34 2.73 -1.09
C ASN A 66 1.29 3.29 -2.15
N ILE A 67 2.09 4.31 -1.82
CA ILE A 67 3.10 4.86 -2.73
C ILE A 67 4.08 3.75 -3.15
N GLY A 68 4.59 2.97 -2.20
CA GLY A 68 5.52 1.88 -2.47
C GLY A 68 4.89 0.77 -3.30
N GLN A 69 3.73 0.25 -2.86
CA GLN A 69 3.04 -0.87 -3.50
C GLN A 69 2.48 -0.55 -4.88
N LYS A 70 2.09 0.70 -5.14
CA LYS A 70 1.51 1.11 -6.44
C LYS A 70 2.53 1.74 -7.39
N GLY A 71 3.80 1.77 -7.03
CA GLY A 71 4.89 2.27 -7.86
C GLY A 71 4.91 3.78 -8.05
N GLY A 72 4.58 4.50 -6.98
CA GLY A 72 4.55 5.96 -6.94
C GLY A 72 3.18 6.55 -7.28
N PHE A 73 2.21 5.74 -7.69
CA PHE A 73 0.87 6.21 -8.05
C PHE A 73 -0.13 5.95 -6.93
N LEU A 74 -0.63 6.99 -6.26
CA LEU A 74 -1.69 6.79 -5.25
C LEU A 74 -3.04 6.47 -5.89
N TYR A 75 -3.31 7.09 -7.04
CA TYR A 75 -4.49 6.84 -7.86
C TYR A 75 -4.13 5.93 -9.03
N THR A 76 -4.93 4.88 -9.25
CA THR A 76 -4.66 3.88 -10.30
C THR A 76 -4.62 4.54 -11.69
N PRO A 77 -3.49 4.50 -12.40
CA PRO A 77 -3.41 5.04 -13.75
C PRO A 77 -4.16 4.15 -14.74
N LYS A 78 -4.38 4.66 -15.96
CA LYS A 78 -5.00 3.89 -17.05
C LYS A 78 -4.21 2.61 -17.37
N ASP A 79 -2.89 2.70 -17.34
CA ASP A 79 -1.97 1.60 -17.61
C ASP A 79 -1.38 1.06 -16.30
N TYR A 80 -1.84 -0.12 -15.90
CA TYR A 80 -1.40 -0.80 -14.68
C TYR A 80 -1.16 -2.30 -14.91
N LEU A 81 -0.45 -2.92 -13.96
CA LEU A 81 -0.31 -4.37 -13.81
C LEU A 81 -1.07 -4.81 -12.56
N PHE A 82 -1.64 -6.02 -12.60
CA PHE A 82 -2.25 -6.63 -11.42
C PHE A 82 -1.27 -7.62 -10.79
N TYR A 83 -0.94 -7.44 -9.51
CA TYR A 83 0.02 -8.26 -8.77
C TYR A 83 -0.41 -8.36 -7.31
N GLU A 84 -0.55 -9.57 -6.77
CA GLU A 84 -0.95 -9.83 -5.37
C GLU A 84 -2.11 -8.94 -4.89
N ASP A 85 -3.21 -8.93 -5.65
CA ASP A 85 -4.42 -8.13 -5.38
C ASP A 85 -4.25 -6.60 -5.43
N ASN A 86 -3.10 -6.12 -5.92
CA ASN A 86 -2.80 -4.70 -6.08
C ASN A 86 -2.68 -4.30 -7.55
N SER A 87 -3.07 -3.05 -7.84
CA SER A 87 -2.83 -2.40 -9.14
C SER A 87 -1.55 -1.57 -9.07
N ILE A 88 -0.50 -2.02 -9.76
CA ILE A 88 0.79 -1.33 -9.85
C ILE A 88 0.81 -0.49 -11.12
N GLY A 89 1.07 0.82 -11.00
CA GLY A 89 1.21 1.68 -12.18
C GLY A 89 2.42 1.30 -13.04
N ILE A 90 2.29 1.39 -14.37
CA ILE A 90 3.39 1.09 -15.30
C ILE A 90 4.24 2.34 -15.50
N SER A 91 5.36 2.41 -14.80
CA SER A 91 6.31 3.53 -14.91
C SER A 91 7.27 3.40 -16.09
N TYR A 92 7.46 2.20 -16.65
CA TYR A 92 8.12 2.01 -17.94
C TYR A 92 7.17 1.35 -18.93
N LEU A 93 6.77 2.08 -19.98
CA LEU A 93 5.80 1.60 -20.98
C LEU A 93 6.41 1.69 -22.38
N GLN A 94 6.88 0.56 -22.90
CA GLN A 94 7.32 0.39 -24.30
C GLN A 94 8.34 1.43 -24.75
N GLY A 95 9.34 1.73 -23.90
CA GLY A 95 10.35 2.74 -24.19
C GLY A 95 9.97 4.17 -23.81
N LYS A 96 9.00 4.35 -22.90
CA LYS A 96 8.64 5.64 -22.32
C LYS A 96 8.76 5.61 -20.80
N ASP A 97 9.33 6.68 -20.26
CA ASP A 97 9.32 6.98 -18.82
C ASP A 97 7.97 7.61 -18.45
N ASN A 98 7.21 6.91 -17.62
CA ASN A 98 5.93 7.32 -17.07
C ASN A 98 6.01 7.48 -15.53
N LEU A 99 7.20 7.43 -14.93
CA LEU A 99 7.35 7.54 -13.48
C LEU A 99 6.87 8.92 -13.01
N PRO A 100 5.96 9.01 -12.01
CA PRO A 100 5.52 10.29 -11.48
C PRO A 100 6.71 11.01 -10.83
N THR A 101 6.74 12.33 -10.96
CA THR A 101 7.75 13.14 -10.25
C THR A 101 7.48 13.15 -8.75
N LEU A 102 8.51 13.34 -7.91
CA LEU A 102 8.32 13.43 -6.45
C LEU A 102 7.25 14.47 -6.08
N THR A 103 7.24 15.63 -6.74
CA THR A 103 6.23 16.67 -6.53
C THR A 103 4.81 16.21 -6.85
N GLN A 104 4.62 15.38 -7.89
CA GLN A 104 3.31 14.78 -8.16
C GLN A 104 2.92 13.77 -7.08
N ILE A 105 3.86 12.96 -6.58
CA ILE A 105 3.60 12.03 -5.48
C ILE A 105 3.22 12.79 -4.20
N GLU A 106 3.88 13.92 -3.90
CA GLU A 106 3.55 14.79 -2.75
C GLU A 106 2.13 15.34 -2.88
N GLN A 107 1.78 15.89 -4.05
CA GLN A 107 0.44 16.43 -4.31
C GLN A 107 -0.66 15.36 -4.22
N ASP A 108 -0.40 14.18 -4.77
CA ASP A 108 -1.33 13.05 -4.69
C ASP A 108 -1.49 12.56 -3.24
N ALA A 109 -0.41 12.56 -2.45
CA ALA A 109 -0.43 12.20 -1.03
C ALA A 109 -1.22 13.22 -0.20
N GLU A 110 -1.03 14.52 -0.45
CA GLU A 110 -1.81 15.57 0.19
C GLU A 110 -3.30 15.42 -0.10
N LYS A 111 -3.64 15.15 -1.36
CA LYS A 111 -5.01 14.94 -1.80
C LYS A 111 -5.61 13.70 -1.14
N PHE A 112 -4.88 12.58 -1.10
CA PHE A 112 -5.31 11.34 -0.47
C PHE A 112 -5.62 11.52 1.02
N ILE A 113 -4.76 12.22 1.76
CA ILE A 113 -5.01 12.52 3.18
C ILE A 113 -6.24 13.41 3.34
N LYS A 114 -6.38 14.47 2.53
CA LYS A 114 -7.55 15.37 2.58
C LYS A 114 -8.86 14.62 2.35
N GLU A 115 -8.90 13.74 1.36
CA GLU A 115 -10.07 12.92 1.02
C GLU A 115 -10.38 11.88 2.11
N SER A 116 -9.34 11.30 2.71
CA SER A 116 -9.47 10.22 3.70
C SER A 116 -9.69 10.72 5.14
N PHE A 117 -9.36 11.98 5.42
CA PHE A 117 -9.46 12.57 6.76
C PHE A 117 -10.88 12.49 7.35
N ILE A 118 -11.89 12.74 6.52
CA ILE A 118 -13.29 12.67 6.98
C ILE A 118 -13.66 11.24 7.38
N LEU A 119 -13.19 10.26 6.62
CA LEU A 119 -13.48 8.84 6.86
C LEU A 119 -12.79 8.33 8.11
N CYS A 120 -11.53 8.73 8.35
CA CYS A 120 -10.78 8.28 9.53
C CYS A 120 -11.25 8.96 10.82
N SER A 121 -11.52 10.28 10.77
CA SER A 121 -11.77 11.09 11.97
C SER A 121 -13.25 11.11 12.30
N GLY A 122 -14.10 10.82 11.31
CA GLY A 122 -15.55 10.98 11.39
C GLY A 122 -16.00 12.45 11.42
N LEU A 123 -15.08 13.40 11.23
CA LEU A 123 -15.38 14.84 11.27
C LEU A 123 -15.03 15.53 9.95
N ALA A 124 -15.89 16.47 9.55
CA ALA A 124 -15.58 17.39 8.49
C ALA A 124 -14.70 18.53 9.06
N PRO A 125 -13.45 18.69 8.58
CA PRO A 125 -12.62 19.81 9.01
C PRO A 125 -13.17 21.10 8.41
N LYS A 126 -13.02 22.21 9.16
CA LYS A 126 -13.31 23.54 8.63
C LYS A 126 -12.16 24.02 7.75
N GLU A 127 -10.94 23.80 8.21
CA GLU A 127 -9.71 24.06 7.49
C GLU A 127 -8.80 22.84 7.64
N LEU A 128 -8.23 22.38 6.53
CA LEU A 128 -7.29 21.26 6.50
C LEU A 128 -6.19 21.58 5.50
N ASN A 129 -5.02 21.94 6.02
CA ASN A 129 -3.82 22.17 5.24
C ASN A 129 -2.89 20.99 5.45
N VAL A 130 -2.60 20.28 4.36
CA VAL A 130 -1.68 19.13 4.36
C VAL A 130 -0.49 19.57 3.52
N ASP A 131 0.70 19.52 4.09
CA ASP A 131 1.98 19.71 3.39
C ASP A 131 2.83 18.46 3.60
N ILE A 132 3.27 17.86 2.51
CA ILE A 132 4.10 16.66 2.53
C ILE A 132 5.40 16.97 1.81
N LYS A 133 6.51 16.54 2.40
CA LYS A 133 7.85 16.75 1.85
C LYS A 133 8.64 15.45 1.89
N PHE A 134 9.05 14.99 0.70
CA PHE A 134 9.94 13.85 0.56
C PHE A 134 11.40 14.32 0.48
N SER A 135 12.10 14.22 1.60
CA SER A 135 13.52 14.59 1.72
C SER A 135 14.40 13.35 1.95
N GLU A 136 15.46 13.45 2.76
CA GLU A 136 16.21 12.27 3.20
C GLU A 136 15.36 11.41 4.15
N ASP A 137 14.58 12.07 5.01
CA ASP A 137 13.47 11.49 5.71
C ASP A 137 12.15 11.97 5.09
N THR A 138 11.09 11.18 5.23
CA THR A 138 9.76 11.61 4.82
C THR A 138 9.06 12.33 5.96
N LEU A 139 8.72 13.60 5.73
CA LEU A 139 8.03 14.45 6.68
C LEU A 139 6.58 14.66 6.25
N PHE A 140 5.64 14.34 7.14
CA PHE A 140 4.24 14.72 7.04
C PHE A 140 3.96 15.86 8.02
N LEU A 141 3.48 16.99 7.50
CA LEU A 141 3.05 18.13 8.28
C LEU A 141 1.58 18.43 7.95
N VAL A 142 0.69 18.27 8.92
CA VAL A 142 -0.75 18.45 8.75
C VAL A 142 -1.26 19.46 9.77
N GLU A 143 -1.66 20.63 9.30
CA GLU A 143 -2.32 21.66 10.09
C GLU A 143 -3.83 21.54 9.91
N TYR A 144 -4.57 21.41 11.00
CA TYR A 144 -6.02 21.20 10.93
C TYR A 144 -6.79 22.02 11.95
N VAL A 145 -7.94 22.55 11.50
CA VAL A 145 -8.96 23.16 12.34
C VAL A 145 -10.26 22.39 12.18
N VAL A 146 -10.65 21.72 13.25
CA VAL A 146 -11.91 20.97 13.29
C VAL A 146 -12.87 21.69 14.22
N GLU A 147 -14.02 22.06 13.67
CA GLU A 147 -15.14 22.64 14.41
C GLU A 147 -16.34 21.69 14.29
N GLY A 148 -16.99 21.36 15.40
CA GLY A 148 -18.12 20.45 15.39
C GLY A 148 -18.94 20.52 16.67
N LYS A 149 -20.11 19.88 16.65
CA LYS A 149 -20.97 19.76 17.83
C LYS A 149 -21.15 18.29 18.15
N ILE A 150 -20.66 17.86 19.31
CA ILE A 150 -20.87 16.50 19.82
C ILE A 150 -21.87 16.58 20.96
N LYS A 151 -23.08 16.06 20.70
CA LYS A 151 -24.26 16.24 21.56
C LYS A 151 -24.59 17.73 21.71
N GLU A 152 -24.27 18.33 22.84
CA GLU A 152 -24.54 19.73 23.17
C GLU A 152 -23.27 20.59 23.28
N THR A 153 -22.09 19.97 23.21
CA THR A 153 -20.83 20.68 23.35
C THR A 153 -20.27 21.06 21.97
N ASN A 154 -20.02 22.35 21.78
CA ASN A 154 -19.24 22.83 20.65
C ASN A 154 -17.76 22.51 20.91
N ILE A 155 -17.13 21.85 19.96
CA ILE A 155 -15.71 21.50 19.99
C ILE A 155 -15.02 22.29 18.90
N LYS A 156 -13.90 22.93 19.27
CA LYS A 156 -12.96 23.54 18.34
C LYS A 156 -11.58 23.03 18.68
N ILE A 157 -10.97 22.30 17.77
CA ILE A 157 -9.59 21.84 17.88
C ILE A 157 -8.80 22.53 16.78
N ASN A 158 -7.73 23.19 17.17
CA ASN A 158 -6.73 23.76 16.29
C ASN A 158 -5.40 23.13 16.71
N SER A 159 -4.84 22.28 15.86
CA SER A 159 -3.60 21.57 16.17
C SER A 159 -2.79 21.34 14.91
N ILE A 160 -1.52 20.99 15.13
CA ILE A 160 -0.55 20.65 14.11
C ILE A 160 -0.08 19.23 14.40
N TYR A 161 -0.23 18.36 13.42
CA TYR A 161 0.32 17.02 13.41
C TYR A 161 1.62 17.05 12.61
N GLU A 162 2.73 16.65 13.24
CA GLU A 162 4.02 16.47 12.60
C GLU A 162 4.47 15.03 12.85
N GLN A 163 4.76 14.30 11.79
CA GLN A 163 5.30 12.94 11.87
C GLN A 163 6.40 12.73 10.84
N ARG A 164 7.50 12.14 11.31
CA ARG A 164 8.65 11.75 10.49
C ARG A 164 8.69 10.24 10.41
N TYR A 165 8.82 9.73 9.19
CA TYR A 165 9.09 8.32 8.94
C TYR A 165 10.51 8.19 8.40
N GLU A 166 11.22 7.17 8.89
CA GLU A 166 12.55 6.75 8.42
C GLU A 166 12.44 6.07 7.04
N VAL A 167 11.85 6.78 6.08
CA VAL A 167 11.64 6.34 4.69
C VAL A 167 12.23 7.38 3.76
N ASN A 168 13.32 7.03 3.09
CA ASN A 168 13.99 7.87 2.11
C ASN A 168 13.41 7.65 0.70
N LEU A 169 12.16 8.10 0.50
CA LEU A 169 11.47 7.94 -0.78
C LEU A 169 12.23 8.62 -1.93
N LYS A 170 12.96 9.71 -1.65
CA LYS A 170 13.79 10.40 -2.64
C LYS A 170 14.93 9.51 -3.16
N ARG A 171 15.62 8.77 -2.29
CA ARG A 171 16.66 7.81 -2.67
C ARG A 171 16.08 6.71 -3.55
N VAL A 172 14.99 6.07 -3.11
CA VAL A 172 14.34 4.99 -3.85
C VAL A 172 13.85 5.47 -5.22
N HIS A 173 13.23 6.64 -5.28
CA HIS A 173 12.76 7.26 -6.52
C HIS A 173 13.91 7.51 -7.51
N ASN A 174 15.06 7.99 -7.02
CA ASN A 174 16.24 8.22 -7.85
C ASN A 174 16.82 6.90 -8.40
N ASP A 175 16.84 5.84 -7.61
CA ASP A 175 17.28 4.51 -8.06
C ASP A 175 16.34 3.95 -9.13
N VAL A 176 15.02 4.05 -8.92
CA VAL A 176 14.00 3.66 -9.90
C VAL A 176 14.16 4.44 -11.20
N LYS A 177 14.32 5.76 -11.12
CA LYS A 177 14.55 6.62 -12.29
C LYS A 177 15.84 6.26 -13.03
N THR A 178 16.88 5.89 -12.28
CA THR A 178 18.16 5.44 -12.85
C THR A 178 17.97 4.11 -13.59
N TYR A 179 17.23 3.16 -13.01
CA TYR A 179 16.87 1.89 -13.65
C TYR A 179 16.05 2.11 -14.95
N ILE A 180 15.04 2.98 -14.92
CA ILE A 180 14.24 3.32 -16.11
C ILE A 180 15.12 3.88 -17.23
N LYS A 181 16.07 4.78 -16.91
CA LYS A 181 17.02 5.31 -17.90
C LYS A 181 17.87 4.21 -18.54
N MET A 182 18.23 3.16 -17.80
CA MET A 182 18.97 2.03 -18.36
C MET A 182 18.11 1.26 -19.37
N LEU A 183 16.86 0.97 -19.03
CA LEU A 183 15.93 0.31 -19.95
C LEU A 183 15.77 1.10 -21.26
N LEU A 184 15.67 2.42 -21.16
CA LEU A 184 15.58 3.32 -22.31
C LEU A 184 16.85 3.30 -23.18
N ASN A 185 18.04 3.28 -22.58
CA ASN A 185 19.31 3.39 -23.29
C ASN A 185 19.80 2.06 -23.88
N ASN A 186 19.46 0.93 -23.26
CA ASN A 186 20.04 -0.38 -23.57
C ASN A 186 19.03 -1.34 -24.22
N ASN A 187 18.03 -0.80 -24.93
CA ASN A 187 17.00 -1.59 -25.61
C ASN A 187 16.40 -2.67 -24.69
N GLU A 188 15.94 -2.25 -23.50
CA GLU A 188 15.28 -3.10 -22.48
C GLU A 188 16.20 -4.10 -21.76
N ALA A 189 17.51 -4.06 -22.01
CA ALA A 189 18.49 -4.81 -21.21
C ALA A 189 18.98 -3.99 -20.01
N VAL A 190 19.17 -4.63 -18.87
CA VAL A 190 19.79 -4.03 -17.69
C VAL A 190 21.00 -4.85 -17.30
N ASP A 191 22.17 -4.22 -17.26
CA ASP A 191 23.40 -4.92 -16.90
C ASP A 191 23.52 -5.06 -15.37
N SER A 192 24.09 -6.18 -14.94
CA SER A 192 24.20 -6.51 -13.51
C SER A 192 25.10 -5.56 -12.74
N LYS A 193 26.14 -4.99 -13.38
CA LYS A 193 27.04 -4.04 -12.74
C LYS A 193 26.30 -2.77 -12.34
N THR A 194 25.39 -2.30 -13.18
CA THR A 194 24.62 -1.11 -12.86
C THR A 194 23.52 -1.39 -11.83
N LEU A 195 22.92 -2.59 -11.80
CA LEU A 195 22.06 -3.00 -10.68
C LEU A 195 22.81 -2.98 -9.34
N LEU A 196 24.06 -3.43 -9.31
CA LEU A 196 24.92 -3.39 -8.12
C LEU A 196 25.33 -1.97 -7.71
N SER A 197 25.12 -0.96 -8.56
CA SER A 197 25.42 0.44 -8.25
C SER A 197 24.24 1.18 -7.61
N LEU A 198 23.05 0.60 -7.64
CA LEU A 198 21.88 1.12 -6.94
C LEU A 198 22.08 0.96 -5.44
N LYS A 199 21.53 1.90 -4.66
CA LYS A 199 21.57 1.81 -3.19
C LYS A 199 20.54 0.83 -2.66
N THR A 200 19.47 0.63 -3.42
CA THR A 200 18.41 -0.34 -3.15
C THR A 200 18.77 -1.72 -3.71
N LYS A 201 18.35 -2.76 -2.99
CA LYS A 201 18.38 -4.13 -3.50
C LYS A 201 17.24 -4.30 -4.51
N THR A 202 17.53 -4.98 -5.62
CA THR A 202 16.55 -5.21 -6.68
C THR A 202 16.20 -6.68 -6.81
N ASN A 203 14.89 -6.99 -6.86
CA ASN A 203 14.37 -8.29 -7.28
C ASN A 203 13.45 -8.09 -8.49
N LEU A 204 13.32 -9.09 -9.34
CA LEU A 204 12.48 -9.04 -10.52
C LEU A 204 11.57 -10.26 -10.59
N GLU A 205 10.30 -10.04 -10.88
CA GLU A 205 9.32 -11.08 -11.14
C GLU A 205 8.64 -10.85 -12.48
N ALA A 206 8.52 -11.91 -13.28
CA ALA A 206 7.86 -11.87 -14.57
C ALA A 206 6.37 -12.21 -14.42
N LEU A 207 5.49 -11.33 -14.91
CA LEU A 207 4.04 -11.54 -14.97
C LEU A 207 3.56 -11.97 -16.38
N GLY A 208 4.50 -12.46 -17.19
CA GLY A 208 4.28 -12.89 -18.57
C GLY A 208 5.45 -12.48 -19.46
N ASN A 209 5.25 -12.57 -20.79
CA ASN A 209 6.34 -12.38 -21.75
C ASN A 209 6.81 -10.92 -21.87
N LYS A 210 6.00 -9.95 -21.44
CA LYS A 210 6.26 -8.52 -21.62
C LYS A 210 6.07 -7.66 -20.38
N ASN A 211 5.59 -8.25 -19.29
CA ASN A 211 5.26 -7.52 -18.07
C ASN A 211 6.13 -8.03 -16.94
N PHE A 212 6.74 -7.11 -16.20
CA PHE A 212 7.56 -7.41 -15.05
C PHE A 212 7.20 -6.48 -13.90
N VAL A 213 7.41 -6.98 -12.68
CA VAL A 213 7.43 -6.17 -11.47
C VAL A 213 8.85 -6.21 -10.94
N VAL A 214 9.43 -5.04 -10.71
CA VAL A 214 10.76 -4.90 -10.12
C VAL A 214 10.61 -4.32 -8.72
N PHE A 215 11.16 -5.00 -7.73
CA PHE A 215 11.12 -4.62 -6.33
C PHE A 215 12.38 -3.83 -6.02
N PHE A 216 12.24 -2.62 -5.53
CA PHE A 216 13.32 -1.81 -4.98
C PHE A 216 13.19 -1.83 -3.46
N ILE A 217 14.08 -2.58 -2.81
CA ILE A 217 14.07 -2.80 -1.37
C ILE A 217 15.17 -1.92 -0.75
N ASP A 218 14.76 -0.97 0.07
CA ASP A 218 15.64 -0.04 0.77
C ASP A 218 15.85 -0.52 2.22
N GLU A 219 16.95 -1.22 2.47
CA GLU A 219 17.27 -1.79 3.80
C GLU A 219 17.61 -0.71 4.85
N GLU A 220 17.94 0.52 4.41
CA GLU A 220 18.19 1.67 5.28
C GLU A 220 16.91 2.43 5.65
N SER A 221 15.78 2.14 5.00
CA SER A 221 14.47 2.72 5.31
C SER A 221 13.58 1.68 5.97
N THR A 222 12.85 2.05 7.03
CA THR A 222 11.92 1.11 7.68
C THR A 222 10.51 1.66 7.77
N LEU A 223 9.54 0.77 7.58
CA LEU A 223 8.12 1.03 7.78
C LEU A 223 7.51 -0.18 8.49
N GLU A 224 6.94 0.04 9.68
CA GLU A 224 6.45 -1.03 10.57
C GLU A 224 7.49 -2.14 10.86
N ASN A 225 8.75 -1.75 11.05
CA ASN A 225 9.90 -2.66 11.26
C ASN A 225 10.27 -3.54 10.05
N ASN A 226 9.74 -3.25 8.86
CA ASN A 226 10.13 -3.91 7.62
C ASN A 226 10.90 -2.95 6.71
N PRO A 227 11.87 -3.43 5.91
CA PRO A 227 12.50 -2.64 4.87
C PRO A 227 11.47 -2.02 3.93
N TYR A 228 11.62 -0.74 3.61
CA TYR A 228 10.71 -0.07 2.68
C TYR A 228 10.86 -0.66 1.27
N THR A 229 9.74 -1.04 0.66
CA THR A 229 9.71 -1.67 -0.65
C THR A 229 8.89 -0.83 -1.62
N PHE A 230 9.47 -0.56 -2.79
CA PHE A 230 8.83 0.16 -3.88
C PHE A 230 8.73 -0.76 -5.12
N LEU A 231 7.51 -0.90 -5.65
CA LEU A 231 7.23 -1.77 -6.79
C LEU A 231 7.24 -0.97 -8.09
N LEU A 232 7.99 -1.42 -9.08
CA LEU A 232 8.04 -0.80 -10.39
C LEU A 232 7.34 -1.70 -11.41
N GLY A 233 6.24 -1.23 -11.99
CA GLY A 233 5.61 -1.88 -13.14
C GLY A 233 6.35 -1.57 -14.44
N VAL A 234 6.76 -2.62 -15.16
CA VAL A 234 7.52 -2.52 -16.43
C VAL A 234 6.77 -3.28 -17.51
N ARG A 235 6.54 -2.63 -18.66
CA ARG A 235 6.05 -3.27 -19.88
C ARG A 235 7.01 -3.00 -21.04
N ILE A 236 7.61 -4.07 -21.56
CA ILE A 236 8.52 -4.03 -22.72
C ILE A 236 7.77 -4.17 -24.06
N LYS A 237 8.47 -3.98 -25.17
CA LYS A 237 7.90 -4.00 -26.53
C LYS A 237 7.36 -5.34 -27.01
#